data_AF-A0A3P3QGI3-F1
#
_entry.id   AF-A0A3P3QGI3-F1
#
_cell.length_a   1.000
_cell.length_b   1.000
_cell.length_c   1.000
_cell.angle_alpha   90.00
_cell.angle_beta   90.00
_cell.angle_gamma   90.00
#
_symmetry.space_group_name_H-M   'P 1'
#
loop_
_entity.id
_entity.type
_entity.pdbx_description
1 polymer ?
#
loop_
_entity_poly.entity_id
_entity_poly.type
_entity_poly.pdbx_seq_one_letter_code
_entity_poly.pdbx_strand_id
1 'polypeptide(L)'
;MHQPTAPELEILKLLWLKQPLTARELHDELEPVLGWGYSSTRKTLERMGEKGFVACETLGNKNSYRALLDKMPTLAAFAQDFARRVFELNGPLPVAMFANSKLVNADEMADLEKLLAELAQQHKAPLKDDEA
;
A
#
# COMPACT_ATOMS: atom_id res chain seq x y z
N MET A 1 -7.41 -3.22 -11.91
CA MET A 1 -7.67 -2.83 -10.50
C MET A 1 -7.56 -1.32 -10.41
N HIS A 2 -8.52 -0.65 -9.79
CA HIS A 2 -8.43 0.80 -9.57
C HIS A 2 -7.45 1.05 -8.41
N GLN A 3 -6.55 2.02 -8.57
CA GLN A 3 -5.65 2.43 -7.49
C GLN A 3 -6.41 3.38 -6.54
N PRO A 4 -6.21 3.28 -5.22
CA PRO A 4 -6.79 4.23 -4.28
C PRO A 4 -6.38 5.68 -4.61
N THR A 5 -7.30 6.62 -4.43
CA THR A 5 -6.96 8.05 -4.44
C THR A 5 -6.28 8.44 -3.12
N ALA A 6 -5.72 9.67 -3.03
CA ALA A 6 -5.05 10.11 -1.81
C ALA A 6 -5.95 10.04 -0.55
N PRO A 7 -7.23 10.49 -0.56
CA PRO A 7 -8.10 10.35 0.60
C PRO A 7 -8.45 8.89 0.93
N GLU A 8 -8.66 8.06 -0.09
CA GLU A 8 -8.94 6.63 0.09
C GLU A 8 -7.73 5.89 0.70
N LEU A 9 -6.51 6.30 0.31
CA LEU A 9 -5.28 5.77 0.88
C LEU A 9 -5.11 6.17 2.35
N GLU A 10 -5.47 7.39 2.76
CA GLU A 10 -5.44 7.77 4.18
C GLU A 10 -6.42 6.93 5.02
N ILE A 11 -7.60 6.63 4.48
CA ILE A 11 -8.56 5.72 5.12
C ILE A 11 -7.96 4.30 5.24
N LEU A 12 -7.36 3.78 4.17
CA LEU A 12 -6.72 2.47 4.18
C LEU A 12 -5.55 2.40 5.18
N LYS A 13 -4.72 3.44 5.26
CA LYS A 13 -3.62 3.53 6.23
C LYS A 13 -4.11 3.40 7.66
N LEU A 14 -5.19 4.12 7.99
CA LEU A 14 -5.80 4.02 9.32
C LEU A 14 -6.38 2.62 9.59
N LEU A 15 -7.09 2.04 8.61
CA LEU A 15 -7.64 0.69 8.74
C LEU A 15 -6.56 -0.40 8.90
N TRP A 16 -5.44 -0.29 8.20
CA TRP A 16 -4.32 -1.23 8.39
C TRP A 16 -3.69 -1.14 9.78
N LEU A 17 -3.72 0.05 10.39
CA LEU A 17 -3.23 0.24 11.76
C LEU A 17 -4.26 -0.27 12.78
N LYS A 18 -5.54 -0.03 12.53
CA LYS A 18 -6.64 -0.30 13.45
C LYS A 18 -7.91 -0.62 12.66
N GLN A 19 -8.34 -1.87 12.72
CA GLN A 19 -9.60 -2.32 12.13
C GLN A 19 -10.24 -3.42 13.00
N PRO A 20 -11.58 -3.54 13.01
CA PRO A 20 -12.53 -2.71 12.28
C PRO A 20 -12.76 -1.34 12.93
N LEU A 21 -13.18 -0.35 12.14
CA LEU A 21 -13.56 0.99 12.61
C LEU A 21 -14.91 1.42 12.04
N THR A 22 -15.70 2.14 12.83
CA THR A 22 -16.93 2.77 12.34
C THR A 22 -16.63 3.98 11.47
N ALA A 23 -17.59 4.39 10.64
CA ALA A 23 -17.47 5.62 9.84
C ALA A 23 -17.18 6.85 10.70
N ARG A 24 -17.73 6.91 11.92
CA ARG A 24 -17.51 8.03 12.86
C ARG A 24 -16.08 8.03 13.39
N GLU A 25 -15.56 6.88 13.83
CA GLU A 25 -14.17 6.77 14.29
C GLU A 25 -13.18 7.10 13.17
N LEU A 26 -13.40 6.58 11.96
CA LEU A 26 -12.57 6.93 10.79
C LEU A 26 -12.57 8.44 10.52
N HIS A 27 -13.74 9.07 10.60
CA HIS A 27 -13.85 10.51 10.39
C HIS A 27 -13.14 11.29 11.48
N ASP A 28 -13.34 10.95 12.75
CA ASP A 28 -12.78 11.69 13.88
C ASP A 28 -11.23 11.63 13.88
N GLU A 29 -10.65 10.50 13.49
CA GLU A 29 -9.19 10.38 13.37
C GLU A 29 -8.62 11.05 12.10
N LEU A 30 -9.40 11.14 11.01
CA LEU A 30 -8.93 11.67 9.72
C LEU A 30 -9.35 13.12 9.43
N GLU A 31 -10.28 13.70 10.19
CA GLU A 31 -10.68 15.11 10.03
C GLU A 31 -9.49 16.07 10.07
N PRO A 32 -8.51 15.95 10.98
CA PRO A 32 -7.35 16.84 11.01
C PRO A 32 -6.45 16.73 9.77
N VAL A 33 -6.49 15.59 9.07
CA VAL A 33 -5.65 15.31 7.89
C VAL A 33 -6.37 15.69 6.59
N LEU A 34 -7.65 15.38 6.49
CA LEU A 34 -8.44 15.52 5.26
C LEU A 34 -9.24 16.84 5.22
N GLY A 35 -9.50 17.46 6.37
CA GLY A 35 -10.15 18.78 6.49
C GLY A 35 -11.60 18.82 5.98
N TRP A 36 -12.24 17.67 5.77
CA TRP A 36 -13.57 17.57 5.16
C TRP A 36 -14.63 17.12 6.16
N GLY A 37 -15.90 17.40 5.86
CA GLY A 37 -17.02 17.01 6.72
C GLY A 37 -17.34 15.51 6.71
N TYR A 38 -18.08 15.06 7.74
CA TYR A 38 -18.48 13.65 7.92
C TYR A 38 -19.22 13.04 6.71
N SER A 39 -20.02 13.83 5.99
CA SER A 39 -20.72 13.37 4.79
C SER A 39 -19.75 12.96 3.67
N SER A 40 -18.61 13.65 3.53
CA SER A 40 -17.56 13.31 2.57
C SER A 40 -16.85 12.00 2.95
N THR A 41 -16.65 11.77 4.25
CA THR A 41 -16.11 10.49 4.74
C THR A 41 -17.05 9.34 4.38
N ARG A 42 -18.35 9.47 4.69
CA ARG A 42 -19.36 8.44 4.35
C ARG A 42 -19.44 8.14 2.85
N LYS A 43 -19.57 9.17 2.00
CA LYS A 43 -19.59 9.00 0.54
C LYS A 43 -18.32 8.38 0.00
N THR A 44 -17.17 8.66 0.62
CA THR A 44 -15.90 8.03 0.22
C THR A 44 -15.88 6.56 0.61
N LEU A 45 -16.34 6.21 1.81
CA LEU A 45 -16.45 4.81 2.24
C LEU A 45 -17.42 4.00 1.38
N GLU A 46 -18.54 4.58 0.95
CA GLU A 46 -19.47 3.97 -0.01
C GLU A 46 -18.76 3.64 -1.33
N ARG A 47 -18.10 4.62 -1.94
CA ARG A 47 -17.33 4.43 -3.18
C ARG A 47 -16.18 3.43 -3.02
N MET A 48 -15.51 3.43 -1.87
CA MET A 48 -14.45 2.46 -1.57
C MET A 48 -15.04 1.04 -1.47
N GLY A 49 -16.25 0.88 -0.92
CA GLY A 49 -16.95 -0.39 -0.91
C GLY A 49 -17.29 -0.88 -2.31
N GLU A 50 -17.83 -0.01 -3.17
CA GLU A 50 -18.12 -0.31 -4.59
C GLU A 50 -16.87 -0.74 -5.37
N LYS A 51 -15.71 -0.11 -5.07
CA LYS A 51 -14.42 -0.47 -5.66
C LYS A 51 -13.81 -1.75 -5.08
N GLY A 52 -14.38 -2.31 -4.01
CA GLY A 52 -13.84 -3.47 -3.31
C GLY A 52 -12.59 -3.17 -2.47
N PHE A 53 -12.39 -1.91 -2.05
CA PHE A 53 -11.24 -1.54 -1.21
C PHE A 53 -11.48 -1.79 0.28
N VAL A 54 -12.75 -1.73 0.69
CA VAL A 54 -13.17 -1.98 2.08
C VAL A 54 -14.42 -2.85 2.09
N ALA A 55 -14.56 -3.65 3.14
CA ALA A 55 -15.81 -4.32 3.46
C ALA A 55 -16.54 -3.51 4.53
N CYS A 56 -17.87 -3.43 4.41
CA CYS A 56 -18.75 -2.85 5.41
C CYS A 56 -19.55 -3.96 6.07
N GLU A 57 -19.47 -4.06 7.39
CA GLU A 57 -20.30 -4.94 8.20
C GLU A 57 -21.23 -4.10 9.08
N THR A 58 -22.53 -4.32 8.92
CA THR A 58 -23.57 -3.65 9.70
C THR A 58 -23.87 -4.49 10.93
N LEU A 59 -23.60 -3.93 12.11
CA LEU A 59 -23.89 -4.56 13.39
C LEU A 59 -24.86 -3.66 14.18
N GLY A 60 -26.13 -4.05 14.18
CA GLY A 60 -27.23 -3.23 14.69
C GLY A 60 -27.43 -1.97 13.83
N ASN A 61 -27.23 -0.79 14.43
CA ASN A 61 -27.36 0.51 13.77
C ASN A 61 -26.02 1.16 13.36
N LYS A 62 -24.90 0.43 13.50
CA LYS A 62 -23.57 0.94 13.18
C LYS A 62 -22.95 0.15 12.03
N ASN A 63 -22.37 0.88 11.08
CA ASN A 63 -21.54 0.31 10.03
C ASN A 63 -20.08 0.34 10.47
N SER A 64 -19.43 -0.81 10.44
CA SER A 64 -18.01 -1.01 10.69
C SER A 64 -17.30 -1.38 9.39
N TYR A 65 -16.07 -0.90 9.23
CA TYR A 65 -15.30 -1.03 8.01
C TYR A 65 -13.97 -1.73 8.29
N ARG A 66 -13.55 -2.58 7.36
CA ARG A 66 -12.22 -3.20 7.31
C ARG A 66 -11.62 -3.04 5.93
N ALA A 67 -10.30 -2.95 5.84
CA ALA A 67 -9.60 -2.96 4.56
C ALA A 67 -9.73 -4.35 3.90
N LEU A 68 -9.98 -4.36 2.59
CA LEU A 68 -9.88 -5.56 1.74
C LEU A 68 -8.57 -5.59 0.95
N LEU A 69 -7.90 -4.45 0.81
CA LEU A 69 -6.59 -4.39 0.19
C LEU A 69 -5.48 -4.67 1.20
N ASP A 70 -4.49 -5.46 0.78
CA ASP A 70 -3.28 -5.68 1.56
C ASP A 70 -2.34 -4.47 1.48
N LYS A 71 -1.73 -4.11 2.62
CA LYS A 71 -0.84 -2.96 2.74
C LYS A 71 0.34 -3.01 1.77
N MET A 72 1.11 -4.09 1.80
CA MET A 72 2.37 -4.18 1.05
C MET A 72 2.15 -4.18 -0.48
N PRO A 73 1.27 -5.02 -1.06
CA PRO A 73 1.00 -4.98 -2.49
C PRO A 73 0.45 -3.63 -2.96
N THR A 74 -0.41 -3.00 -2.14
CA THR A 74 -0.97 -1.67 -2.47
C THR A 74 0.13 -0.63 -2.56
N LEU A 75 0.98 -0.50 -1.53
CA LEU A 75 2.06 0.49 -1.51
C LEU A 75 3.11 0.25 -2.61
N ALA A 76 3.43 -1.02 -2.90
CA ALA A 76 4.32 -1.38 -3.99
C ALA A 76 3.77 -0.92 -5.35
N ALA A 77 2.46 -1.10 -5.59
CA ALA A 77 1.81 -0.61 -6.81
C ALA A 77 1.87 0.92 -6.93
N PHE A 78 1.70 1.66 -5.83
CA PHE A 78 1.87 3.11 -5.82
C PHE A 78 3.29 3.54 -6.20
N ALA A 79 4.30 2.92 -5.59
CA ALA A 79 5.69 3.23 -5.89
C ALA A 79 6.03 2.92 -7.35
N GLN A 80 5.53 1.80 -7.89
CA GLN A 80 5.81 1.40 -9.27
C GLN A 80 5.12 2.34 -10.26
N ASP A 81 3.88 2.76 -10.00
CA ASP A 81 3.16 3.74 -10.83
C ASP A 81 3.93 5.07 -10.86
N PHE A 82 4.37 5.54 -9.69
CA PHE A 82 5.16 6.76 -9.58
C PHE A 82 6.47 6.67 -10.36
N ALA A 83 7.25 5.59 -10.16
CA ALA A 83 8.51 5.42 -10.88
C ALA A 83 8.33 5.31 -12.39
N ARG A 84 7.27 4.65 -12.85
CA ARG A 84 6.96 4.57 -14.29
C ARG A 84 6.56 5.93 -14.85
N ARG A 85 5.73 6.70 -14.15
CA ARG A 85 5.13 7.93 -14.69
C ARG A 85 5.99 9.18 -14.52
N VAL A 86 6.85 9.21 -13.50
CA VAL A 86 7.66 10.38 -13.16
C VAL A 86 9.13 10.18 -13.54
N PHE A 87 9.66 8.97 -13.34
CA PHE A 87 11.05 8.65 -13.65
C PHE A 87 11.24 7.84 -14.92
N GLU A 88 10.14 7.47 -15.60
CA GLU A 88 10.15 6.65 -16.82
C GLU A 88 10.87 5.30 -16.65
N LEU A 89 10.89 4.78 -15.41
CA LEU A 89 11.49 3.50 -15.07
C LEU A 89 10.48 2.38 -15.28
N ASN A 90 10.72 1.55 -16.30
CA ASN A 90 9.85 0.43 -16.66
C ASN A 90 10.21 -0.89 -15.95
N GLY A 91 11.35 -0.95 -15.27
CA GLY A 91 11.83 -2.12 -14.52
C GLY A 91 11.45 -2.12 -13.04
N PRO A 92 11.96 -3.09 -12.26
CA PRO A 92 11.80 -3.13 -10.81
C PRO A 92 12.33 -1.85 -10.17
N LEU A 93 11.64 -1.37 -9.13
CA LEU A 93 12.08 -0.21 -8.36
C LEU A 93 13.47 -0.44 -7.75
N PRO A 94 14.46 0.44 -8.01
CA PRO A 94 15.75 0.37 -7.33
C PRO A 94 15.56 0.53 -5.82
N VAL A 95 16.05 -0.43 -5.04
CA VAL A 95 15.97 -0.42 -3.57
C VAL A 95 16.54 0.88 -2.98
N ALA A 96 17.58 1.43 -3.58
CA ALA A 96 18.22 2.67 -3.15
C ALA A 96 17.24 3.86 -3.02
N MET A 97 16.11 3.85 -3.75
CA MET A 97 15.07 4.88 -3.62
C MET A 97 14.37 4.88 -2.26
N PHE A 98 14.40 3.77 -1.52
CA PHE A 98 13.76 3.62 -0.22
C PHE A 98 14.74 3.69 0.95
N ALA A 99 16.04 3.78 0.68
CA ALA A 99 17.11 3.71 1.67
C ALA A 99 17.05 4.79 2.76
N ASN A 100 16.34 5.89 2.51
CA ASN A 100 16.16 7.00 3.47
C ASN A 100 14.72 7.13 4.00
N SER A 101 13.87 6.13 3.75
CA SER A 101 12.49 6.11 4.23
C SER A 101 12.41 5.51 5.64
N LYS A 102 11.40 5.92 6.44
CA LYS A 102 11.11 5.30 7.75
C LYS A 102 10.64 3.83 7.65
N LEU A 103 10.61 3.26 6.45
CA LEU A 103 10.22 1.89 6.13
C LEU A 103 11.41 0.92 6.07
N VAL A 104 12.61 1.38 6.42
CA VAL A 104 13.79 0.50 6.48
C VAL A 104 14.41 0.65 7.87
N ASN A 105 14.00 -0.24 8.77
CA ASN A 105 14.69 -0.46 10.03
C ASN A 105 15.89 -1.41 9.85
N ALA A 106 16.68 -1.62 10.90
CA ALA A 106 17.90 -2.43 10.82
C ALA A 106 17.62 -3.90 10.42
N ASP A 107 16.49 -4.45 10.83
CA ASP A 107 16.09 -5.82 10.52
C ASP A 107 15.66 -5.93 9.05
N GLU A 108 14.88 -4.95 8.55
CA GLU A 108 14.51 -4.86 7.14
C GLU A 108 15.73 -4.68 6.23
N MET A 109 16.77 -3.97 6.69
CA MET A 109 18.03 -3.85 5.95
C MET A 109 18.75 -5.21 5.83
N ALA A 110 18.80 -5.98 6.92
CA ALA A 110 19.44 -7.29 6.93
C ALA A 110 18.69 -8.30 6.03
N ASP A 111 17.36 -8.30 6.07
CA ASP A 111 16.53 -9.12 5.18
C ASP A 111 16.74 -8.75 3.71
N LEU A 112 16.92 -7.45 3.44
CA LEU A 112 17.15 -6.96 2.09
C LEU A 112 18.55 -7.30 1.58
N GLU A 113 19.59 -7.20 2.42
CA GLU A 113 20.95 -7.67 2.10
C GLU A 113 20.94 -9.17 1.76
N LYS A 114 20.17 -9.97 2.52
CA LYS A 114 20.01 -11.40 2.27
C LYS A 114 19.32 -11.68 0.92
N LEU A 115 18.22 -10.99 0.62
CA LEU A 115 17.52 -11.11 -0.65
C LEU A 115 18.42 -10.72 -1.84
N LEU A 116 19.20 -9.63 -1.70
CA LEU A 116 20.15 -9.20 -2.72
C LEU A 116 21.25 -10.25 -2.97
N ALA A 117 21.76 -10.87 -1.90
CA ALA A 117 22.73 -11.95 -2.02
C ALA A 117 22.15 -13.18 -2.76
N GLU A 118 20.90 -13.55 -2.47
CA GLU A 118 20.19 -14.63 -3.15
C GLU A 118 19.96 -14.33 -4.64
N LEU A 119 19.51 -13.13 -4.97
CA LEU A 119 19.31 -12.69 -6.37
C LEU A 119 20.62 -12.61 -7.15
N ALA A 120 21.69 -12.10 -6.51
CA ALA A 120 23.02 -12.06 -7.11
C ALA A 120 23.56 -13.47 -7.40
N GLN A 121 23.26 -14.46 -6.55
CA GLN A 121 23.61 -15.86 -6.81
C GLN A 121 22.79 -16.45 -7.96
N GLN A 122 21.49 -16.13 -8.06
CA GLN A 122 20.63 -16.57 -9.16
C GLN A 122 21.09 -16.01 -10.51
N HIS A 123 21.55 -14.75 -10.55
CA HIS A 123 22.08 -14.12 -11.75
C HIS A 123 23.53 -14.49 -12.09
N LYS A 124 24.24 -15.22 -11.22
CA LYS A 124 25.61 -15.70 -11.45
C LYS A 124 25.66 -17.14 -11.99
N ALA A 125 24.51 -17.80 -12.16
CA ALA A 125 24.44 -19.06 -12.88
C ALA A 125 24.82 -18.81 -14.36
N PRO A 126 25.93 -19.39 -14.87
CA PRO A 126 26.45 -19.02 -16.17
C PRO A 126 25.50 -19.45 -17.29
N LEU A 127 25.38 -18.60 -18.31
CA LEU A 127 25.13 -19.04 -19.67
C LEU A 127 26.12 -20.19 -19.91
N LYS A 128 25.60 -21.42 -20.02
CA LYS A 128 26.39 -22.52 -20.57
C LYS A 128 26.59 -22.21 -22.03
N ASP A 129 27.70 -21.53 -22.32
CA ASP A 129 28.38 -21.71 -23.59
C ASP A 129 28.92 -23.14 -23.55
N ASP A 130 28.34 -24.01 -24.36
CA ASP A 130 29.07 -25.14 -24.93
C ASP A 130 28.59 -25.26 -26.39
N GLU A 131 29.41 -24.64 -27.25
CA GLU A 131 29.59 -25.05 -28.63
C GLU A 131 29.93 -26.54 -28.69
N ALA A 132 29.19 -27.29 -29.51
CA ALA A 132 29.67 -28.45 -30.27
C ALA A 132 28.73 -28.72 -31.45
#